data_AF-A0A0M4G3U4-F1
#
_entry.id   AF-A0A0M4G3U4-F1
#
_cell.length_a   1.000
_cell.length_b   1.000
_cell.length_c   1.000
_cell.angle_alpha   90.00
_cell.angle_beta   90.00
_cell.angle_gamma   90.00
#
_symmetry.space_group_name_H-M   'P 1'
#
loop_
_entity.id
_entity.type
_entity.pdbx_description
1 polymer ?
#
loop_
_entity_poly.entity_id
_entity_poly.type
_entity_poly.pdbx_seq_one_letter_code
_entity_poly.pdbx_strand_id
1 'polypeptide(L)'
;MTNTLDQSIKGGSFLIEDVSYDRVFTPEDFNDEHKMIAKTTEEYVTKSVLPHVEALENHEFDKSVKLLKEAGELGLLGADVPEEYGGLGLDKVSSAVIAEKMARAGGFSISHGAHVGIGSLPIVLFGNEEQKQKYLPDLATGEKLAAYALTEPSSGSDALGAKTTAKLNEAGTHYTLNGEKQWITNSAFADVFVVYAKIDGEQFSAFIVERDFPGVSTGAEEKKMGIKSSSTRTLILQDAEVPVENLLGEAGKGHVIAFNILNIGRYKLGVGANGGAKRAFEITVQYANQRQQFKTPISSFNLTKEKLATMASKIYATESSVWRTVGLFEDRMGRLSEEEAKDGLQVAKSIAEYAIECSMNKVFATETLDYVVDEGVQIHGGYGFMAEYEIERAYRDSRINRIFEGTNEINRLLVPGTFIRKAMKGELPLFEKAMKLQEELMMMMPEEPGEEPLAQEKHLVTNAKKIGLLAAGLAAQKFGKALEQEQEILVNIADIISNAYAMESAVLRTEKAIANQGLEKAQQKLLYTQIFCQEAFNEIEQHAKETLLATEEGDALRMLLSALRKFTRHTPINVVAKKRQAAEKLIEAEKFVV
;
A
#
# COMPACT_ATOMS: atom_id res chain seq x y z
N MET A 1 -36.07 -1.60 -4.70
CA MET A 1 -35.05 -1.96 -3.71
C MET A 1 -33.82 -1.15 -4.07
N THR A 2 -33.46 -0.17 -3.27
CA THR A 2 -32.22 0.61 -3.45
C THR A 2 -31.05 -0.36 -3.31
N ASN A 3 -30.13 -0.38 -4.27
CA ASN A 3 -28.94 -1.21 -4.20
C ASN A 3 -28.13 -0.79 -2.96
N THR A 4 -27.93 -1.70 -1.99
CA THR A 4 -27.24 -1.38 -0.72
C THR A 4 -25.81 -0.90 -0.96
N LEU A 5 -25.18 -1.31 -2.06
CA LEU A 5 -23.87 -0.83 -2.50
C LEU A 5 -23.85 0.69 -2.79
N ASP A 6 -24.98 1.31 -3.15
CA ASP A 6 -25.07 2.76 -3.41
C ASP A 6 -24.87 3.61 -2.13
N GLN A 7 -24.92 2.99 -0.94
CA GLN A 7 -24.66 3.65 0.35
C GLN A 7 -23.19 3.57 0.81
N SER A 8 -22.35 2.86 0.07
CA SER A 8 -20.91 2.80 0.31
C SER A 8 -20.21 4.07 -0.17
N ILE A 9 -19.10 4.44 0.48
CA ILE A 9 -18.24 5.51 -0.03
C ILE A 9 -17.60 5.01 -1.33
N LYS A 10 -17.72 5.79 -2.41
CA LYS A 10 -17.15 5.42 -3.71
C LYS A 10 -15.66 5.70 -3.75
N GLY A 11 -14.91 4.85 -4.44
CA GLY A 11 -13.47 5.03 -4.62
C GLY A 11 -13.15 6.33 -5.37
N GLY A 12 -12.29 7.14 -4.80
CA GLY A 12 -11.94 8.48 -5.27
C GLY A 12 -12.92 9.59 -4.88
N SER A 13 -14.09 9.30 -4.28
CA SER A 13 -15.07 10.36 -4.00
C SER A 13 -14.60 11.38 -2.96
N PHE A 14 -13.61 11.01 -2.12
CA PHE A 14 -12.98 11.90 -1.14
C PHE A 14 -12.47 13.22 -1.75
N LEU A 15 -12.14 13.25 -3.04
CA LEU A 15 -11.65 14.45 -3.72
C LEU A 15 -12.76 15.51 -3.91
N ILE A 16 -14.04 15.10 -3.95
CA ILE A 16 -15.17 15.95 -4.34
C ILE A 16 -16.35 15.93 -3.34
N GLU A 17 -16.24 15.10 -2.31
CA GLU A 17 -17.20 14.92 -1.23
C GLU A 17 -16.49 15.04 0.11
N ASP A 18 -17.21 15.52 1.12
CA ASP A 18 -16.73 15.52 2.51
C ASP A 18 -17.19 14.24 3.19
N VAL A 19 -16.25 13.59 3.88
CA VAL A 19 -16.50 12.36 4.63
C VAL A 19 -16.48 12.70 6.11
N SER A 20 -17.52 12.31 6.84
CA SER A 20 -17.56 12.47 8.29
C SER A 20 -16.64 11.46 8.99
N TYR A 21 -16.09 11.84 10.15
CA TYR A 21 -15.14 11.01 10.88
C TYR A 21 -15.72 9.65 11.33
N ASP A 22 -17.03 9.56 11.55
CA ASP A 22 -17.72 8.31 11.93
C ASP A 22 -17.79 7.28 10.79
N ARG A 23 -17.60 7.74 9.54
CA ARG A 23 -17.55 6.89 8.34
C ARG A 23 -16.15 6.38 8.02
N VAL A 24 -15.12 6.78 8.77
CA VAL A 24 -13.74 6.34 8.57
C VAL A 24 -13.35 5.31 9.61
N PHE A 25 -12.80 4.19 9.15
CA PHE A 25 -12.18 3.19 9.99
C PHE A 25 -10.77 3.62 10.41
N THR A 26 -10.46 3.41 11.68
CA THR A 26 -9.21 3.81 12.32
C THR A 26 -8.69 2.68 13.20
N PRO A 27 -7.38 2.64 13.53
CA PRO A 27 -6.85 1.65 14.48
C PRO A 27 -7.54 1.65 15.85
N GLU A 28 -8.12 2.79 16.26
CA GLU A 28 -8.91 2.89 17.48
C GLU A 28 -10.22 2.08 17.43
N ASP A 29 -10.68 1.69 16.23
CA ASP A 29 -11.87 0.87 16.00
C ASP A 29 -11.57 -0.65 16.02
N PHE A 30 -10.30 -1.06 16.18
CA PHE A 30 -9.97 -2.48 16.30
C PHE A 30 -10.73 -3.13 17.45
N ASN A 31 -11.43 -4.23 17.13
CA ASN A 31 -12.08 -5.06 18.12
C ASN A 31 -11.05 -5.93 18.87
N ASP A 32 -11.50 -6.73 19.83
CA ASP A 32 -10.61 -7.56 20.64
C ASP A 32 -9.99 -8.72 19.86
N GLU A 33 -10.66 -9.22 18.82
CA GLU A 33 -10.14 -10.25 17.92
C GLU A 33 -8.98 -9.71 17.07
N HIS A 34 -9.15 -8.52 16.48
CA HIS A 34 -8.09 -7.82 15.73
C HIS A 34 -6.84 -7.64 16.60
N LYS A 35 -7.02 -7.22 17.85
CA LYS A 35 -5.91 -7.05 18.81
C LYS A 35 -5.28 -8.38 19.21
N MET A 36 -6.08 -9.43 19.38
CA MET A 36 -5.60 -10.77 19.72
C MET A 36 -4.77 -11.37 18.57
N ILE A 37 -5.23 -11.24 17.33
CA ILE A 37 -4.52 -11.68 16.13
C ILE A 37 -3.21 -10.90 15.97
N ALA A 38 -3.26 -9.57 16.17
CA ALA A 38 -2.06 -8.73 16.14
C ALA A 38 -1.03 -9.19 17.17
N LYS A 39 -1.46 -9.45 18.41
CA LYS A 39 -0.60 -9.92 19.49
C LYS A 39 -0.02 -11.31 19.19
N THR A 40 -0.84 -12.24 18.72
CA THR A 40 -0.41 -13.59 18.35
C THR A 40 0.67 -13.53 17.27
N THR A 41 0.44 -12.72 16.24
CA THR A 41 1.38 -12.50 15.15
C THR A 41 2.68 -11.87 15.64
N GLU A 42 2.59 -10.83 16.49
CA GLU A 42 3.75 -10.16 17.08
C GLU A 42 4.59 -11.08 17.96
N GLU A 43 3.95 -11.90 18.80
CA GLU A 43 4.63 -12.87 19.64
C GLU A 43 5.33 -13.94 18.81
N TYR A 44 4.66 -14.46 17.78
CA TYR A 44 5.25 -15.43 16.86
C TYR A 44 6.47 -14.84 16.13
N VAL A 45 6.37 -13.63 15.56
CA VAL A 45 7.52 -12.98 14.92
C VAL A 45 8.66 -12.78 15.91
N THR A 46 8.35 -12.27 17.11
CA THR A 46 9.37 -11.95 18.11
C THR A 46 10.10 -13.19 18.64
N LYS A 47 9.35 -14.25 18.93
CA LYS A 47 9.87 -15.43 19.65
C LYS A 47 10.35 -16.52 18.70
N SER A 48 9.73 -16.69 17.54
CA SER A 48 10.04 -17.76 16.59
C SER A 48 10.88 -17.26 15.41
N VAL A 49 10.52 -16.11 14.81
CA VAL A 49 11.16 -15.67 13.56
C VAL A 49 12.45 -14.88 13.79
N LEU A 50 12.41 -13.84 14.64
CA LEU A 50 13.56 -12.95 14.86
C LEU A 50 14.86 -13.67 15.27
N PRO A 51 14.84 -14.72 16.12
CA PRO A 51 16.05 -15.49 16.44
C PRO A 51 16.71 -16.18 15.24
N HIS A 52 16.00 -16.31 14.11
CA HIS A 52 16.50 -16.96 12.90
C HIS A 52 16.84 -16.00 11.77
N VAL A 53 16.56 -14.69 11.90
CA VAL A 53 16.71 -13.72 10.79
C VAL A 53 18.11 -13.74 10.16
N GLU A 54 19.18 -13.88 10.95
CA GLU A 54 20.54 -13.97 10.41
C GLU A 54 20.73 -15.21 9.51
N ALA A 55 20.21 -16.37 9.94
CA ALA A 55 20.25 -17.59 9.13
C ALA A 55 19.40 -17.45 7.86
N LEU A 56 18.24 -16.81 7.96
CA LEU A 56 17.39 -16.55 6.81
C LEU A 56 18.08 -15.60 5.81
N GLU A 57 18.72 -14.52 6.28
CA GLU A 57 19.52 -13.61 5.45
C GLU A 57 20.70 -14.31 4.74
N ASN A 58 21.18 -15.44 5.30
CA ASN A 58 22.18 -16.32 4.71
C ASN A 58 21.57 -17.46 3.84
N HIS A 59 20.29 -17.34 3.46
CA HIS A 59 19.57 -18.22 2.55
C HIS A 59 19.35 -19.66 3.08
N GLU A 60 19.30 -19.86 4.39
CA GLU A 60 18.91 -21.15 4.99
C GLU A 60 17.38 -21.38 4.91
N PHE A 61 16.85 -21.54 3.68
CA PHE A 61 15.41 -21.53 3.42
C PHE A 61 14.61 -22.69 4.03
N ASP A 62 15.25 -23.78 4.46
CA ASP A 62 14.57 -24.83 5.23
C ASP A 62 13.96 -24.25 6.52
N LYS A 63 14.60 -23.24 7.10
CA LYS A 63 14.05 -22.48 8.24
C LYS A 63 12.86 -21.61 7.81
N SER A 64 12.90 -20.99 6.63
CA SER A 64 11.75 -20.24 6.10
C SER A 64 10.53 -21.13 5.95
N VAL A 65 10.69 -22.33 5.36
CA VAL A 65 9.61 -23.30 5.17
C VAL A 65 9.04 -23.74 6.53
N LYS A 66 9.92 -24.11 7.47
CA LYS A 66 9.51 -24.50 8.82
C LYS A 66 8.71 -23.39 9.52
N LEU A 67 9.20 -22.15 9.47
CA LEU A 67 8.53 -21.00 10.07
C LEU A 67 7.18 -20.71 9.38
N LEU A 68 7.09 -20.81 8.05
CA LEU A 68 5.80 -20.64 7.37
C LEU A 68 4.79 -21.72 7.82
N LYS A 69 5.21 -22.98 7.98
CA LYS A 69 4.35 -24.04 8.52
C LYS A 69 3.91 -23.77 9.96
N GLU A 70 4.81 -23.34 10.84
CA GLU A 70 4.46 -22.89 12.21
C GLU A 70 3.46 -21.72 12.18
N ALA A 71 3.61 -20.77 11.25
CA ALA A 71 2.65 -19.69 11.06
C ALA A 71 1.28 -20.22 10.58
N GLY A 72 1.26 -21.26 9.75
CA GLY A 72 0.06 -21.95 9.29
C GLY A 72 -0.68 -22.67 10.42
N GLU A 73 0.03 -23.33 11.33
CA GLU A 73 -0.55 -23.93 12.55
C GLU A 73 -1.25 -22.90 13.45
N LEU A 74 -0.79 -21.66 13.42
CA LEU A 74 -1.40 -20.52 14.11
C LEU A 74 -2.52 -19.83 13.30
N GLY A 75 -2.82 -20.32 12.10
CA GLY A 75 -3.82 -19.76 11.19
C GLY A 75 -3.39 -18.50 10.44
N LEU A 76 -2.12 -18.11 10.53
CA LEU A 76 -1.60 -16.85 9.95
C LEU A 76 -1.42 -16.90 8.43
N LEU A 77 -1.59 -18.08 7.82
CA LEU A 77 -1.56 -18.28 6.36
C LEU A 77 -2.96 -18.39 5.74
N GLY A 78 -3.96 -18.79 6.53
CA GLY A 78 -5.32 -19.06 6.07
C GLY A 78 -6.33 -17.92 6.31
N ALA A 79 -5.89 -16.75 6.79
CA ALA A 79 -6.79 -15.66 7.17
C ALA A 79 -7.72 -15.20 6.03
N ASP A 80 -7.20 -15.07 4.80
CA ASP A 80 -7.98 -14.65 3.63
C ASP A 80 -8.60 -15.82 2.83
N VAL A 81 -8.40 -17.06 3.28
CA VAL A 81 -8.97 -18.25 2.64
C VAL A 81 -10.33 -18.55 3.31
N PRO A 82 -11.43 -18.72 2.56
CA PRO A 82 -12.72 -19.07 3.15
C PRO A 82 -12.69 -20.40 3.92
N GLU A 83 -13.51 -20.50 4.97
CA GLU A 83 -13.57 -21.70 5.83
C GLU A 83 -13.92 -22.98 5.05
N GLU A 84 -14.79 -22.88 4.04
CA GLU A 84 -15.19 -24.02 3.19
C GLU A 84 -14.05 -24.61 2.34
N TYR A 85 -12.90 -23.92 2.30
CA TYR A 85 -11.66 -24.38 1.67
C TYR A 85 -10.51 -24.55 2.68
N GLY A 86 -10.81 -24.70 3.97
CA GLY A 86 -9.82 -25.00 5.02
C GLY A 86 -9.09 -23.78 5.60
N GLY A 87 -9.53 -22.56 5.26
CA GLY A 87 -9.02 -21.33 5.87
C GLY A 87 -9.80 -20.87 7.10
N LEU A 88 -9.59 -19.61 7.49
CA LEU A 88 -10.28 -18.97 8.63
C LEU A 88 -11.35 -17.95 8.22
N GLY A 89 -11.42 -17.55 6.95
CA GLY A 89 -12.43 -16.61 6.46
C GLY A 89 -12.49 -15.28 7.21
N LEU A 90 -11.36 -14.78 7.72
CA LEU A 90 -11.32 -13.56 8.52
C LEU A 90 -11.50 -12.30 7.66
N ASP A 91 -11.86 -11.21 8.33
CA ASP A 91 -11.96 -9.90 7.71
C ASP A 91 -10.60 -9.35 7.22
N LYS A 92 -10.63 -8.36 6.32
CA LYS A 92 -9.42 -7.71 5.79
C LYS A 92 -8.70 -6.86 6.82
N VAL A 93 -9.39 -6.46 7.89
CA VAL A 93 -8.70 -5.85 9.03
C VAL A 93 -7.73 -6.87 9.63
N SER A 94 -8.20 -8.07 9.95
CA SER A 94 -7.40 -9.17 10.51
C SER A 94 -6.21 -9.51 9.64
N SER A 95 -6.41 -9.72 8.33
CA SER A 95 -5.30 -10.05 7.43
C SER A 95 -4.33 -8.88 7.23
N ALA A 96 -4.80 -7.63 7.31
CA ALA A 96 -3.93 -6.46 7.37
C ALA A 96 -3.13 -6.40 8.68
N VAL A 97 -3.70 -6.69 9.85
CA VAL A 97 -2.92 -6.64 11.10
C VAL A 97 -1.84 -7.70 11.13
N ILE A 98 -2.10 -8.88 10.54
CA ILE A 98 -1.09 -9.92 10.33
C ILE A 98 0.06 -9.36 9.49
N ALA A 99 -0.24 -8.73 8.35
CA ALA A 99 0.78 -8.15 7.47
C ALA A 99 1.60 -7.04 8.16
N GLU A 100 0.96 -6.17 8.94
CA GLU A 100 1.66 -5.11 9.68
C GLU A 100 2.66 -5.69 10.70
N LYS A 101 2.25 -6.73 11.43
CA LYS A 101 3.09 -7.36 12.46
C LYS A 101 4.18 -8.25 11.85
N MET A 102 3.94 -8.86 10.70
CA MET A 102 4.95 -9.61 9.94
C MET A 102 6.11 -8.73 9.49
N ALA A 103 5.88 -7.45 9.19
CA ALA A 103 6.90 -6.54 8.67
C ALA A 103 8.17 -6.43 9.55
N ARG A 104 8.05 -6.71 10.86
CA ARG A 104 9.20 -6.75 11.78
C ARG A 104 10.24 -7.83 11.41
N ALA A 105 9.85 -8.86 10.66
CA ALA A 105 10.70 -9.97 10.25
C ALA A 105 11.58 -9.69 9.01
N GLY A 106 11.66 -8.44 8.53
CA GLY A 106 12.46 -8.10 7.34
C GLY A 106 11.97 -8.86 6.10
N GLY A 107 12.89 -9.44 5.32
CA GLY A 107 12.54 -10.17 4.10
C GLY A 107 11.64 -11.40 4.31
N PHE A 108 11.54 -11.99 5.51
CA PHE A 108 10.59 -13.08 5.76
C PHE A 108 9.13 -12.63 5.62
N SER A 109 8.85 -11.35 5.92
CA SER A 109 7.52 -10.75 5.69
C SER A 109 7.13 -10.76 4.21
N ILE A 110 8.11 -10.66 3.30
CA ILE A 110 7.90 -10.74 1.85
C ILE A 110 7.56 -12.18 1.44
N SER A 111 8.20 -13.17 2.05
CA SER A 111 7.85 -14.59 1.81
C SER A 111 6.43 -14.93 2.25
N HIS A 112 6.04 -14.48 3.45
CA HIS A 112 4.66 -14.59 3.96
C HIS A 112 3.68 -13.87 3.03
N GLY A 113 3.92 -12.58 2.77
CA GLY A 113 3.05 -11.73 1.96
C GLY A 113 2.89 -12.21 0.52
N ALA A 114 3.95 -12.74 -0.10
CA ALA A 114 3.87 -13.33 -1.44
C ALA A 114 2.99 -14.57 -1.46
N HIS A 115 3.05 -15.41 -0.43
CA HIS A 115 2.22 -16.61 -0.34
C HIS A 115 0.74 -16.29 -0.06
N VAL A 116 0.43 -15.51 0.99
CA VAL A 116 -0.96 -15.20 1.39
C VAL A 116 -1.62 -14.11 0.54
N GLY A 117 -0.82 -13.38 -0.23
CA GLY A 117 -1.26 -12.32 -1.13
C GLY A 117 -1.27 -12.82 -2.56
N ILE A 118 -0.28 -12.38 -3.35
CA ILE A 118 -0.23 -12.59 -4.80
C ILE A 118 -0.18 -14.07 -5.22
N GLY A 119 0.31 -14.97 -4.38
CA GLY A 119 0.41 -16.41 -4.67
C GLY A 119 -0.93 -17.15 -4.52
N SER A 120 -1.62 -16.98 -3.39
CA SER A 120 -2.86 -17.73 -3.08
C SER A 120 -4.13 -17.03 -3.54
N LEU A 121 -4.19 -15.69 -3.47
CA LEU A 121 -5.41 -14.94 -3.80
C LEU A 121 -5.89 -15.06 -5.25
N PRO A 122 -5.04 -15.29 -6.28
CA PRO A 122 -5.55 -15.58 -7.61
C PRO A 122 -6.47 -16.81 -7.62
N ILE A 123 -6.14 -17.86 -6.84
CA ILE A 123 -6.95 -19.08 -6.73
C ILE A 123 -8.19 -18.81 -5.88
N VAL A 124 -8.06 -18.09 -4.75
CA VAL A 124 -9.21 -17.71 -3.90
C VAL A 124 -10.26 -16.93 -4.70
N LEU A 125 -9.82 -15.96 -5.50
CA LEU A 125 -10.71 -14.99 -6.14
C LEU A 125 -11.18 -15.41 -7.54
N PHE A 126 -10.38 -16.19 -8.26
CA PHE A 126 -10.64 -16.51 -9.68
C PHE A 126 -10.57 -18.01 -9.99
N GLY A 127 -10.26 -18.85 -8.99
CA GLY A 127 -10.32 -20.30 -9.15
C GLY A 127 -11.75 -20.78 -9.36
N ASN A 128 -11.91 -21.85 -10.13
CA ASN A 128 -13.15 -22.62 -10.12
C ASN A 128 -13.20 -23.51 -8.85
N GLU A 129 -14.34 -24.15 -8.60
CA GLU A 129 -14.54 -24.99 -7.41
C GLU A 129 -13.52 -26.13 -7.29
N GLU A 130 -13.20 -26.82 -8.39
CA GLU A 130 -12.25 -27.94 -8.40
C GLU A 130 -10.83 -27.46 -8.05
N GLN A 131 -10.41 -26.32 -8.61
CA GLN A 131 -9.13 -25.69 -8.30
C GLN A 131 -9.06 -25.25 -6.83
N LYS A 132 -10.12 -24.60 -6.33
CA LYS A 132 -10.16 -24.13 -4.94
C LYS A 132 -10.08 -25.30 -3.96
N GLN A 133 -10.88 -26.33 -4.15
CA GLN A 133 -10.87 -27.54 -3.32
C GLN A 133 -9.53 -28.28 -3.39
N LYS A 134 -8.87 -28.29 -4.55
CA LYS A 134 -7.57 -28.95 -4.74
C LYS A 134 -6.42 -28.23 -4.05
N TYR A 135 -6.33 -26.90 -4.14
CA TYR A 135 -5.12 -26.17 -3.73
C TYR A 135 -5.26 -25.43 -2.40
N LEU A 136 -6.42 -24.84 -2.10
CA LEU A 136 -6.54 -23.92 -0.97
C LEU A 136 -6.35 -24.55 0.42
N PRO A 137 -6.78 -25.80 0.70
CA PRO A 137 -6.54 -26.41 2.02
C PRO A 137 -5.05 -26.49 2.38
N ASP A 138 -4.21 -26.93 1.43
CA ASP A 138 -2.77 -27.05 1.65
C ASP A 138 -2.08 -25.68 1.71
N LEU A 139 -2.58 -24.71 0.94
CA LEU A 139 -2.06 -23.33 0.96
C LEU A 139 -2.43 -22.61 2.26
N ALA A 140 -3.64 -22.83 2.79
CA ALA A 140 -4.09 -22.18 4.03
C ALA A 140 -3.30 -22.62 5.27
N THR A 141 -2.73 -23.83 5.24
CA THR A 141 -1.93 -24.41 6.33
C THR A 141 -0.41 -24.28 6.10
N GLY A 142 0.01 -23.92 4.88
CA GLY A 142 1.42 -23.92 4.48
C GLY A 142 2.00 -25.32 4.24
N GLU A 143 1.17 -26.37 4.15
CA GLU A 143 1.61 -27.68 3.64
C GLU A 143 2.20 -27.54 2.24
N LYS A 144 1.51 -26.74 1.40
CA LYS A 144 2.05 -26.19 0.15
C LYS A 144 2.26 -24.69 0.28
N LEU A 145 3.29 -24.19 -0.40
CA LEU A 145 3.62 -22.77 -0.46
C LEU A 145 3.46 -22.23 -1.89
N ALA A 146 3.02 -20.97 -1.98
CA ALA A 146 2.68 -20.33 -3.25
C ALA A 146 3.67 -19.24 -3.67
N ALA A 147 3.78 -19.06 -4.99
CA ALA A 147 4.51 -17.98 -5.64
C ALA A 147 3.71 -17.42 -6.83
N TYR A 148 4.05 -16.21 -7.24
CA TYR A 148 3.38 -15.49 -8.34
C TYR A 148 4.40 -15.11 -9.41
N ALA A 149 4.13 -15.51 -10.65
CA ALA A 149 5.08 -15.49 -11.75
C ALA A 149 4.54 -14.72 -12.96
N LEU A 150 4.63 -13.39 -12.87
CA LEU A 150 4.19 -12.45 -13.90
C LEU A 150 5.36 -11.86 -14.71
N THR A 151 6.31 -11.25 -14.01
CA THR A 151 7.43 -10.49 -14.59
C THR A 151 8.36 -11.37 -15.43
N GLU A 152 8.94 -10.79 -16.48
CA GLU A 152 9.98 -11.40 -17.31
C GLU A 152 11.12 -10.40 -17.53
N PRO A 153 12.30 -10.84 -18.03
CA PRO A 153 13.39 -9.91 -18.34
C PRO A 153 12.98 -8.80 -19.33
N SER A 154 11.99 -9.08 -20.19
CA SER A 154 11.49 -8.15 -21.20
C SER A 154 10.26 -7.35 -20.78
N SER A 155 9.63 -7.68 -19.64
CA SER A 155 8.34 -7.10 -19.22
C SER A 155 8.23 -6.99 -17.69
N GLY A 156 8.44 -5.77 -17.18
CA GLY A 156 8.22 -5.37 -15.79
C GLY A 156 6.95 -4.55 -15.63
N SER A 157 7.06 -3.22 -15.75
CA SER A 157 5.91 -2.30 -15.71
C SER A 157 4.90 -2.56 -16.82
N ASP A 158 5.36 -2.92 -18.04
CA ASP A 158 4.52 -3.44 -19.12
C ASP A 158 4.32 -4.95 -18.97
N ALA A 159 3.58 -5.35 -17.93
CA ALA A 159 3.41 -6.76 -17.58
C ALA A 159 2.65 -7.57 -18.65
N LEU A 160 1.81 -6.92 -19.46
CA LEU A 160 1.07 -7.56 -20.56
C LEU A 160 1.98 -7.86 -21.77
N GLY A 161 3.17 -7.26 -21.80
CA GLY A 161 4.24 -7.52 -22.76
C GLY A 161 4.91 -8.90 -22.66
N ALA A 162 4.48 -9.75 -21.71
CA ALA A 162 4.99 -11.10 -21.50
C ALA A 162 5.14 -11.90 -22.80
N LYS A 163 6.24 -12.66 -22.90
CA LYS A 163 6.62 -13.47 -24.06
C LYS A 163 6.60 -14.97 -23.77
N THR A 164 6.43 -15.39 -22.52
CA THR A 164 6.17 -16.80 -22.20
C THR A 164 4.94 -17.27 -22.97
N THR A 165 5.06 -18.37 -23.72
CA THR A 165 3.99 -18.92 -24.54
C THR A 165 3.34 -20.11 -23.85
N ALA A 166 2.09 -20.38 -24.21
CA ALA A 166 1.39 -21.61 -23.89
C ALA A 166 0.75 -22.14 -25.19
N LYS A 167 0.90 -23.43 -25.48
CA LYS A 167 0.26 -24.05 -26.65
C LYS A 167 -0.40 -25.35 -26.25
N LEU A 168 -1.64 -25.55 -26.67
CA LEU A 168 -2.35 -26.81 -26.41
C LEU A 168 -1.65 -27.96 -27.16
N ASN A 169 -1.37 -29.06 -26.46
CA ASN A 169 -0.77 -30.25 -27.07
C ASN A 169 -1.75 -30.94 -28.03
N GLU A 170 -1.25 -31.85 -28.88
CA GLU A 170 -2.07 -32.53 -29.88
C GLU A 170 -3.23 -33.35 -29.26
N ALA A 171 -3.04 -33.86 -28.04
CA ALA A 171 -4.05 -34.62 -27.32
C ALA A 171 -5.15 -33.74 -26.69
N GLY A 172 -4.96 -32.42 -26.62
CA GLY A 172 -5.90 -31.49 -26.00
C GLY A 172 -5.98 -31.58 -24.48
N THR A 173 -4.98 -32.18 -23.81
CA THR A 173 -4.99 -32.46 -22.36
C THR A 173 -4.10 -31.51 -21.57
N HIS A 174 -3.07 -30.94 -22.19
CA HIS A 174 -2.11 -30.05 -21.53
C HIS A 174 -1.78 -28.87 -22.42
N TYR A 175 -1.50 -27.73 -21.79
CA TYR A 175 -0.72 -26.65 -22.38
C TYR A 175 0.77 -26.89 -22.14
N THR A 176 1.56 -26.78 -23.20
CA THR A 176 3.02 -26.76 -23.14
C THR A 176 3.48 -25.31 -23.02
N LEU A 177 4.06 -24.96 -21.86
CA LEU A 177 4.54 -23.62 -21.57
C LEU A 177 6.04 -23.49 -21.83
N ASN A 178 6.45 -22.38 -22.46
CA ASN A 178 7.85 -22.09 -22.76
C ASN A 178 8.20 -20.63 -22.46
N GLY A 179 9.21 -20.41 -21.61
CA GLY A 179 9.69 -19.07 -21.26
C GLY A 179 10.39 -19.01 -19.91
N GLU A 180 10.69 -17.80 -19.48
CA GLU A 180 11.34 -17.52 -18.20
C GLU A 180 10.61 -16.39 -17.47
N LYS A 181 10.33 -16.60 -16.18
CA LYS A 181 9.73 -15.59 -15.30
C LYS A 181 10.77 -15.10 -14.32
N GLN A 182 10.95 -13.79 -14.22
CA GLN A 182 12.08 -13.14 -13.57
C GLN A 182 11.69 -12.63 -12.17
N TRP A 183 12.59 -12.83 -11.20
CA TRP A 183 12.44 -12.35 -9.82
C TRP A 183 11.23 -12.91 -9.06
N ILE A 184 11.03 -14.22 -9.17
CA ILE A 184 9.90 -14.89 -8.56
C ILE A 184 10.19 -15.15 -7.08
N THR A 185 9.44 -14.45 -6.23
CA THR A 185 9.51 -14.61 -4.77
C THR A 185 9.10 -16.03 -4.36
N ASN A 186 9.73 -16.58 -3.31
CA ASN A 186 9.52 -17.95 -2.78
C ASN A 186 10.00 -19.10 -3.68
N SER A 187 10.64 -18.83 -4.82
CA SER A 187 10.98 -19.87 -5.82
C SER A 187 11.83 -21.03 -5.30
N ALA A 188 12.65 -20.84 -4.25
CA ALA A 188 13.40 -21.94 -3.66
C ALA A 188 12.50 -23.05 -3.10
N PHE A 189 11.29 -22.72 -2.64
CA PHE A 189 10.45 -23.61 -1.83
C PHE A 189 8.96 -23.55 -2.15
N ALA A 190 8.51 -22.74 -3.12
CA ALA A 190 7.13 -22.77 -3.56
C ALA A 190 6.80 -24.09 -4.29
N ASP A 191 5.63 -24.64 -3.99
CA ASP A 191 5.07 -25.84 -4.60
C ASP A 191 4.09 -25.49 -5.72
N VAL A 192 3.47 -24.31 -5.64
CA VAL A 192 2.48 -23.81 -6.60
C VAL A 192 2.88 -22.42 -7.09
N PHE A 193 2.87 -22.23 -8.40
CA PHE A 193 3.12 -20.96 -9.08
C PHE A 193 1.89 -20.52 -9.85
N VAL A 194 1.46 -19.27 -9.66
CA VAL A 194 0.49 -18.64 -10.57
C VAL A 194 1.28 -17.99 -11.71
N VAL A 195 1.30 -18.61 -12.88
CA VAL A 195 2.13 -18.23 -14.04
C VAL A 195 1.29 -17.51 -15.09
N TYR A 196 1.81 -16.41 -15.62
CA TYR A 196 1.22 -15.73 -16.77
C TYR A 196 1.96 -16.05 -18.06
N ALA A 197 1.20 -16.48 -19.07
CA ALA A 197 1.70 -16.82 -20.41
C ALA A 197 0.67 -16.42 -21.48
N LYS A 198 1.08 -16.36 -22.74
CA LYS A 198 0.21 -16.09 -23.87
C LYS A 198 -0.13 -17.37 -24.62
N ILE A 199 -1.41 -17.75 -24.61
CA ILE A 199 -1.88 -18.87 -25.44
C ILE A 199 -1.72 -18.49 -26.90
N ASP A 200 -1.04 -19.35 -27.66
CA ASP A 200 -0.66 -19.15 -29.06
C ASP A 200 0.12 -17.84 -29.32
N GLY A 201 0.79 -17.31 -28.28
CA GLY A 201 1.54 -16.06 -28.36
C GLY A 201 0.70 -14.79 -28.31
N GLU A 202 -0.63 -14.90 -28.21
CA GLU A 202 -1.56 -13.76 -28.27
C GLU A 202 -2.37 -13.58 -26.98
N GLN A 203 -3.00 -14.65 -26.48
CA GLN A 203 -4.02 -14.57 -25.43
C GLN A 203 -3.39 -14.63 -24.04
N PHE A 204 -3.15 -13.45 -23.43
CA PHE A 204 -2.59 -13.33 -22.09
C PHE A 204 -3.49 -13.98 -21.02
N SER A 205 -3.02 -15.07 -20.42
CA SER A 205 -3.76 -15.99 -19.57
C SER A 205 -2.96 -16.34 -18.31
N ALA A 206 -3.64 -16.78 -17.25
CA ALA A 206 -3.03 -17.23 -16.01
C ALA A 206 -3.17 -18.76 -15.87
N PHE A 207 -2.17 -19.41 -15.27
CA PHE A 207 -2.13 -20.85 -15.07
C PHE A 207 -1.69 -21.17 -13.64
N ILE A 208 -2.28 -22.20 -13.05
CA ILE A 208 -1.76 -22.82 -11.83
C ILE A 208 -0.71 -23.86 -12.26
N VAL A 209 0.55 -23.64 -11.90
CA VAL A 209 1.67 -24.52 -12.29
C VAL A 209 2.27 -25.12 -11.04
N GLU A 210 2.23 -26.44 -10.91
CA GLU A 210 2.88 -27.14 -9.79
C GLU A 210 4.37 -27.28 -10.08
N ARG A 211 5.20 -27.17 -9.03
CA ARG A 211 6.66 -27.26 -9.12
C ARG A 211 7.12 -28.57 -9.77
N ASP A 212 6.41 -29.66 -9.50
CA ASP A 212 6.77 -31.01 -9.92
C ASP A 212 6.29 -31.36 -11.33
N PHE A 213 5.59 -30.45 -12.01
CA PHE A 213 5.22 -30.68 -13.41
C PHE A 213 6.48 -30.81 -14.29
N PRO A 214 6.49 -31.73 -15.27
CA PRO A 214 7.59 -31.86 -16.21
C PRO A 214 7.90 -30.52 -16.87
N GLY A 215 9.19 -30.19 -17.04
CA GLY A 215 9.63 -28.95 -17.68
C GLY A 215 9.67 -27.71 -16.78
N VAL A 216 9.29 -27.82 -15.50
CA VAL A 216 9.38 -26.74 -14.52
C VAL A 216 10.70 -26.83 -13.74
N SER A 217 11.44 -25.72 -13.67
CA SER A 217 12.65 -25.62 -12.85
C SER A 217 12.93 -24.17 -12.41
N THR A 218 13.92 -23.96 -11.55
CA THR A 218 14.32 -22.62 -11.09
C THR A 218 15.81 -22.39 -11.28
N GLY A 219 16.19 -21.15 -11.60
CA GLY A 219 17.59 -20.71 -11.61
C GLY A 219 18.22 -20.61 -10.21
N ALA A 220 19.42 -20.03 -10.14
CA ALA A 220 20.07 -19.73 -8.87
C ALA A 220 19.39 -18.57 -8.13
N GLU A 221 19.66 -18.44 -6.83
CA GLU A 221 19.24 -17.28 -6.04
C GLU A 221 19.88 -15.98 -6.54
N GLU A 222 19.07 -14.94 -6.61
CA GLU A 222 19.52 -13.59 -6.94
C GLU A 222 20.32 -12.95 -5.80
N LYS A 223 21.38 -12.21 -6.16
CA LYS A 223 22.17 -11.43 -5.21
C LYS A 223 21.56 -10.04 -5.06
N LYS A 224 20.79 -9.84 -3.98
CA LYS A 224 19.99 -8.64 -3.75
C LYS A 224 20.65 -7.65 -2.78
N MET A 225 20.27 -6.38 -2.89
CA MET A 225 20.66 -5.32 -1.94
C MET A 225 20.11 -5.58 -0.54
N GLY A 226 18.79 -5.80 -0.44
CA GLY A 226 18.06 -6.09 0.80
C GLY A 226 17.10 -7.25 0.61
N ILE A 227 16.26 -7.49 1.61
CA ILE A 227 15.33 -8.61 1.75
C ILE A 227 15.97 -9.94 1.37
N LYS A 228 17.21 -10.18 1.82
CA LYS A 228 18.01 -11.33 1.39
C LYS A 228 17.38 -12.63 1.87
N SER A 229 16.69 -12.59 3.01
CA SER A 229 15.91 -13.70 3.54
C SER A 229 14.71 -14.12 2.69
N SER A 230 14.30 -13.31 1.71
CA SER A 230 13.28 -13.68 0.73
C SER A 230 13.94 -14.41 -0.45
N SER A 231 13.51 -15.64 -0.73
CA SER A 231 13.98 -16.36 -1.93
C SER A 231 13.54 -15.62 -3.19
N THR A 232 14.45 -15.49 -4.17
CA THR A 232 14.17 -14.83 -5.45
C THR A 232 14.98 -15.51 -6.54
N ARG A 233 14.29 -16.15 -7.50
CA ARG A 233 14.92 -16.86 -8.62
C ARG A 233 14.18 -16.57 -9.92
N THR A 234 14.79 -16.94 -11.03
CA THR A 234 14.08 -17.12 -12.30
C THR A 234 13.34 -18.45 -12.27
N LEU A 235 12.04 -18.45 -12.61
CA LEU A 235 11.28 -19.66 -12.93
C LEU A 235 11.48 -19.97 -14.41
N ILE A 236 11.95 -21.18 -14.73
CA ILE A 236 12.29 -21.63 -16.07
C ILE A 236 11.25 -22.68 -16.49
N LEU A 237 10.62 -22.44 -17.63
CA LEU A 237 9.58 -23.30 -18.21
C LEU A 237 10.10 -23.79 -19.58
N GLN A 238 10.46 -25.06 -19.66
CA GLN A 238 10.98 -25.71 -20.87
C GLN A 238 10.08 -26.89 -21.20
N ASP A 239 9.22 -26.68 -22.19
CA ASP A 239 8.13 -27.61 -22.53
C ASP A 239 7.33 -28.05 -21.30
N ALA A 240 7.01 -27.09 -20.43
CA ALA A 240 6.34 -27.37 -19.17
C ALA A 240 4.89 -27.82 -19.39
N GLU A 241 4.55 -29.04 -18.96
CA GLU A 241 3.23 -29.64 -19.20
C GLU A 241 2.23 -29.25 -18.10
N VAL A 242 1.28 -28.37 -18.44
CA VAL A 242 0.27 -27.87 -17.51
C VAL A 242 -1.11 -28.38 -17.95
N PRO A 243 -1.87 -29.11 -17.11
CA PRO A 243 -3.19 -29.60 -17.47
C PRO A 243 -4.15 -28.48 -17.90
N VAL A 244 -5.08 -28.77 -18.81
CA VAL A 244 -6.05 -27.77 -19.30
C VAL A 244 -6.95 -27.22 -18.18
N GLU A 245 -7.27 -28.04 -17.19
CA GLU A 245 -8.05 -27.67 -16.00
C GLU A 245 -7.31 -26.73 -15.05
N ASN A 246 -6.00 -26.54 -15.24
CA ASN A 246 -5.17 -25.60 -14.48
C ASN A 246 -5.12 -24.19 -15.10
N LEU A 247 -5.83 -23.94 -16.21
CA LEU A 247 -6.11 -22.58 -16.68
C LEU A 247 -6.92 -21.82 -15.61
N LEU A 248 -6.39 -20.70 -15.12
CA LEU A 248 -7.01 -19.90 -14.08
C LEU A 248 -7.81 -18.76 -14.71
N GLY A 249 -9.12 -18.76 -14.47
CA GLY A 249 -10.06 -17.84 -15.12
C GLY A 249 -10.26 -18.17 -16.60
N GLU A 250 -10.39 -17.15 -17.44
CA GLU A 250 -10.66 -17.30 -18.87
C GLU A 250 -9.41 -17.05 -19.73
N ALA A 251 -9.27 -17.80 -20.82
CA ALA A 251 -8.23 -17.57 -21.82
C ALA A 251 -8.28 -16.13 -22.36
N GLY A 252 -7.12 -15.47 -22.41
CA GLY A 252 -6.99 -14.06 -22.83
C GLY A 252 -7.48 -13.02 -21.80
N LYS A 253 -8.00 -13.45 -20.64
CA LYS A 253 -8.47 -12.56 -19.56
C LYS A 253 -7.55 -12.53 -18.35
N GLY A 254 -6.30 -12.98 -18.48
CA GLY A 254 -5.31 -12.94 -17.39
C GLY A 254 -5.07 -11.53 -16.82
N HIS A 255 -5.24 -10.49 -17.65
CA HIS A 255 -5.10 -9.09 -17.22
C HIS A 255 -6.13 -8.71 -16.13
N VAL A 256 -7.33 -9.32 -16.13
CA VAL A 256 -8.34 -9.09 -15.10
C VAL A 256 -7.81 -9.59 -13.76
N ILE A 257 -7.24 -10.79 -13.72
CA ILE A 257 -6.64 -11.37 -12.52
C ILE A 257 -5.47 -10.50 -12.05
N ALA A 258 -4.50 -10.24 -12.94
CA ALA A 258 -3.29 -9.51 -12.60
C ALA A 258 -3.59 -8.13 -11.98
N PHE A 259 -4.48 -7.34 -12.59
CA PHE A 259 -4.79 -6.00 -12.08
C PHE A 259 -5.59 -6.01 -10.77
N ASN A 260 -6.48 -6.98 -10.56
CA ASN A 260 -7.19 -7.11 -9.28
C ASN A 260 -6.24 -7.51 -8.15
N ILE A 261 -5.35 -8.49 -8.41
CA ILE A 261 -4.36 -8.96 -7.43
C ILE A 261 -3.36 -7.85 -7.09
N LEU A 262 -2.99 -7.01 -8.07
CA LEU A 262 -2.11 -5.86 -7.85
C LEU A 262 -2.70 -4.83 -6.89
N ASN A 263 -4.02 -4.59 -6.91
CA ASN A 263 -4.67 -3.71 -5.92
C ASN A 263 -4.48 -4.24 -4.49
N ILE A 264 -4.57 -5.56 -4.31
CA ILE A 264 -4.38 -6.21 -3.02
C ILE A 264 -2.91 -6.14 -2.58
N GLY A 265 -1.98 -6.46 -3.49
CA GLY A 265 -0.55 -6.34 -3.26
C GLY A 265 -0.15 -4.92 -2.82
N ARG A 266 -0.68 -3.90 -3.50
CA ARG A 266 -0.44 -2.48 -3.19
C ARG A 266 -0.83 -2.08 -1.77
N TYR A 267 -2.08 -2.36 -1.35
CA TYR A 267 -2.49 -1.95 -0.01
C TYR A 267 -1.80 -2.79 1.07
N LYS A 268 -1.63 -4.11 0.88
CA LYS A 268 -0.91 -4.96 1.85
C LYS A 268 0.54 -4.55 2.00
N LEU A 269 1.18 -4.13 0.91
CA LEU A 269 2.51 -3.54 0.96
C LEU A 269 2.51 -2.21 1.71
N GLY A 270 1.48 -1.36 1.53
CA GLY A 270 1.31 -0.14 2.31
C GLY A 270 1.19 -0.41 3.82
N VAL A 271 0.41 -1.44 4.19
CA VAL A 271 0.29 -1.92 5.58
C VAL A 271 1.64 -2.42 6.12
N GLY A 272 2.34 -3.26 5.36
CA GLY A 272 3.66 -3.78 5.74
C GLY A 272 4.70 -2.66 5.89
N ALA A 273 4.71 -1.68 4.97
CA ALA A 273 5.62 -0.54 5.03
C ALA A 273 5.38 0.32 6.28
N ASN A 274 4.12 0.52 6.67
CA ASN A 274 3.77 1.19 7.93
C ASN A 274 4.27 0.41 9.17
N GLY A 275 4.11 -0.91 9.19
CA GLY A 275 4.65 -1.77 10.25
C GLY A 275 6.18 -1.70 10.35
N GLY A 276 6.86 -1.74 9.19
CA GLY A 276 8.30 -1.55 9.09
C GLY A 276 8.75 -0.18 9.60
N ALA A 277 8.00 0.88 9.28
CA ALA A 277 8.31 2.24 9.70
C ALA A 277 8.17 2.39 11.23
N LYS A 278 7.13 1.82 11.83
CA LYS A 278 6.99 1.78 13.30
C LYS A 278 8.14 1.05 13.99
N ARG A 279 8.61 -0.07 13.43
CA ARG A 279 9.76 -0.81 13.98
C ARG A 279 11.06 -0.01 13.85
N ALA A 280 11.33 0.56 12.67
CA ALA A 280 12.49 1.40 12.44
C ALA A 280 12.50 2.62 13.38
N PHE A 281 11.33 3.22 13.60
CA PHE A 281 11.15 4.29 14.58
C PHE A 281 11.47 3.83 16.01
N GLU A 282 10.92 2.70 16.44
CA GLU A 282 11.11 2.15 17.79
C GLU A 282 12.59 1.93 18.12
N ILE A 283 13.32 1.21 17.26
CA ILE A 283 14.77 0.98 17.49
C ILE A 283 15.58 2.28 17.46
N THR A 284 15.14 3.25 16.67
CA THR A 284 15.80 4.56 16.54
C THR A 284 15.64 5.41 17.78
N VAL A 285 14.42 5.51 18.34
CA VAL A 285 14.20 6.29 19.56
C VAL A 285 14.86 5.64 20.78
N GLN A 286 14.85 4.30 20.87
CA GLN A 286 15.59 3.54 21.89
C GLN A 286 17.10 3.85 21.82
N TYR A 287 17.68 3.78 20.61
CA TYR A 287 19.08 4.13 20.41
C TYR A 287 19.36 5.60 20.78
N ALA A 288 18.47 6.53 20.42
CA ALA A 288 18.63 7.94 20.73
C ALA A 288 18.66 8.24 22.24
N ASN A 289 17.93 7.47 23.05
CA ASN A 289 17.94 7.57 24.50
C ASN A 289 19.21 6.99 25.14
N GLN A 290 19.73 5.89 24.58
CA GLN A 290 20.91 5.22 25.13
C GLN A 290 22.22 5.90 24.72
N ARG A 291 22.30 6.39 23.48
CA ARG A 291 23.53 6.97 22.93
C ARG A 291 23.79 8.35 23.54
N GLN A 292 24.94 8.51 24.17
CA GLN A 292 25.40 9.82 24.67
C GLN A 292 26.47 10.44 23.77
N GLN A 293 26.35 11.73 23.51
CA GLN A 293 27.40 12.59 22.96
C GLN A 293 27.37 13.92 23.71
N PHE A 294 28.52 14.60 23.80
CA PHE A 294 28.63 15.84 24.59
C PHE A 294 28.08 15.70 26.04
N LYS A 295 28.24 14.50 26.63
CA LYS A 295 27.78 14.11 27.98
C LYS A 295 26.25 14.14 28.20
N THR A 296 25.45 14.05 27.14
CA THR A 296 23.98 13.98 27.22
C THR A 296 23.42 12.97 26.22
N PRO A 297 22.28 12.32 26.48
CA PRO A 297 21.57 11.52 25.48
C PRO A 297 21.31 12.32 24.21
N ILE A 298 21.51 11.71 23.04
CA ILE A 298 21.28 12.40 21.76
C ILE A 298 19.80 12.73 21.53
N SER A 299 18.88 12.02 22.21
CA SER A 299 17.45 12.37 22.24
C SER A 299 17.17 13.76 22.84
N SER A 300 18.09 14.33 23.63
CA SER A 300 17.95 15.69 24.16
C SER A 300 18.19 16.80 23.12
N PHE A 301 18.84 16.49 21.99
CA PHE A 301 19.14 17.48 20.96
C PHE A 301 17.91 17.84 20.12
N ASN A 302 17.74 19.13 19.85
CA ASN A 302 16.58 19.63 19.11
C ASN A 302 16.48 19.08 17.68
N LEU A 303 17.59 18.81 17.00
CA LEU A 303 17.58 18.19 15.66
C LEU A 303 17.15 16.71 15.73
N THR A 304 17.52 15.98 16.78
CA THR A 304 17.02 14.62 17.01
C THR A 304 15.52 14.64 17.26
N LYS A 305 15.04 15.56 18.11
CA LYS A 305 13.61 15.76 18.37
C LYS A 305 12.83 16.08 17.10
N GLU A 306 13.38 16.94 16.24
CA GLU A 306 12.78 17.28 14.94
C GLU A 306 12.63 16.05 14.05
N LYS A 307 13.69 15.24 13.91
CA LYS A 307 13.65 13.99 13.11
C LYS A 307 12.63 13.01 13.68
N LEU A 308 12.65 12.76 14.99
CA LEU A 308 11.69 11.87 15.66
C LEU A 308 10.24 12.32 15.43
N ALA A 309 9.94 13.61 15.63
CA ALA A 309 8.59 14.11 15.43
C ALA A 309 8.13 14.07 13.96
N THR A 310 9.04 14.34 13.01
CA THR A 310 8.74 14.29 11.57
C THR A 310 8.49 12.86 11.10
N MET A 311 9.32 11.91 11.56
CA MET A 311 9.09 10.48 11.30
C MET A 311 7.73 10.04 11.85
N ALA A 312 7.43 10.39 13.11
CA ALA A 312 6.18 9.98 13.74
C ALA A 312 4.94 10.63 13.11
N SER A 313 5.00 11.90 12.67
CA SER A 313 3.87 12.54 12.00
C SER A 313 3.57 11.91 10.63
N LYS A 314 4.61 11.54 9.87
CA LYS A 314 4.45 10.79 8.60
C LYS A 314 3.88 9.39 8.85
N ILE A 315 4.41 8.64 9.83
CA ILE A 315 3.88 7.32 10.22
C ILE A 315 2.40 7.43 10.61
N TYR A 316 2.01 8.46 11.39
CA TYR A 316 0.62 8.66 11.78
C TYR A 316 -0.30 8.91 10.58
N ALA A 317 0.13 9.75 9.62
CA ALA A 317 -0.64 9.99 8.40
C ALA A 317 -0.76 8.72 7.55
N THR A 318 0.33 7.95 7.40
CA THR A 318 0.35 6.67 6.67
C THR A 318 -0.56 5.64 7.31
N GLU A 319 -0.45 5.44 8.62
CA GLU A 319 -1.30 4.52 9.37
C GLU A 319 -2.77 4.90 9.18
N SER A 320 -3.09 6.18 9.30
CA SER A 320 -4.47 6.67 9.16
C SER A 320 -5.03 6.43 7.75
N SER A 321 -4.25 6.69 6.69
CA SER A 321 -4.70 6.53 5.30
C SER A 321 -4.82 5.07 4.88
N VAL A 322 -3.89 4.22 5.32
CA VAL A 322 -3.90 2.79 5.04
C VAL A 322 -5.09 2.11 5.71
N TRP A 323 -5.30 2.36 7.01
CA TRP A 323 -6.42 1.76 7.74
C TRP A 323 -7.79 2.29 7.29
N ARG A 324 -7.87 3.56 6.86
CA ARG A 324 -9.06 4.09 6.18
C ARG A 324 -9.39 3.26 4.94
N THR A 325 -8.40 2.91 4.12
CA THR A 325 -8.60 2.12 2.90
C THR A 325 -9.01 0.68 3.21
N VAL A 326 -8.41 0.05 4.22
CA VAL A 326 -8.85 -1.28 4.69
C VAL A 326 -10.32 -1.24 5.13
N GLY A 327 -10.73 -0.21 5.86
CA GLY A 327 -12.12 -0.01 6.25
C GLY A 327 -13.08 0.23 5.08
N LEU A 328 -12.62 0.85 3.99
CA LEU A 328 -13.44 1.00 2.78
C LEU A 328 -13.72 -0.38 2.12
N PHE A 329 -12.75 -1.30 2.15
CA PHE A 329 -12.98 -2.67 1.70
C PHE A 329 -14.01 -3.37 2.57
N GLU A 330 -13.85 -3.32 3.89
CA GLU A 330 -14.78 -3.93 4.84
C GLU A 330 -16.19 -3.39 4.71
N ASP A 331 -16.33 -2.06 4.63
CA ASP A 331 -17.61 -1.39 4.47
C ASP A 331 -18.30 -1.87 3.18
N ARG A 332 -17.56 -2.02 2.08
CA ARG A 332 -18.13 -2.50 0.80
C ARG A 332 -18.42 -4.00 0.81
N MET A 333 -17.51 -4.81 1.33
CA MET A 333 -17.64 -6.27 1.41
C MET A 333 -18.77 -6.69 2.36
N GLY A 334 -18.94 -6.00 3.49
CA GLY A 334 -20.04 -6.22 4.43
C GLY A 334 -21.43 -5.89 3.88
N ARG A 335 -21.52 -5.34 2.65
CA ARG A 335 -22.78 -5.11 1.92
C ARG A 335 -23.06 -6.13 0.81
N LEU A 336 -22.12 -7.06 0.56
CA LEU A 336 -22.37 -8.19 -0.33
C LEU A 336 -23.35 -9.14 0.34
N SER A 337 -24.22 -9.75 -0.46
CA SER A 337 -24.98 -10.93 -0.01
C SER A 337 -24.03 -12.11 0.26
N GLU A 338 -24.50 -13.12 1.01
CA GLU A 338 -23.70 -14.33 1.26
C GLU A 338 -23.27 -15.03 -0.03
N GLU A 339 -24.11 -15.03 -1.07
CA GLU A 339 -23.79 -15.60 -2.38
C GLU A 339 -22.68 -14.79 -3.08
N GLU A 340 -22.79 -13.46 -3.08
CA GLU A 340 -21.78 -12.58 -3.66
C GLU A 340 -20.45 -12.64 -2.89
N ALA A 341 -20.48 -12.82 -1.57
CA ALA A 341 -19.28 -12.95 -0.75
C ALA A 341 -18.51 -14.25 -1.07
N LYS A 342 -19.20 -15.29 -1.55
CA LYS A 342 -18.58 -16.55 -2.03
C LYS A 342 -18.09 -16.45 -3.47
N ASP A 343 -18.68 -15.56 -4.28
CA ASP A 343 -18.16 -15.22 -5.61
C ASP A 343 -16.92 -14.32 -5.47
N GLY A 344 -15.75 -14.94 -5.58
CA GLY A 344 -14.45 -14.26 -5.52
C GLY A 344 -14.32 -13.07 -6.49
N LEU A 345 -15.08 -13.05 -7.58
CA LEU A 345 -15.11 -11.91 -8.50
C LEU A 345 -15.77 -10.67 -7.89
N GLN A 346 -16.82 -10.80 -7.06
CA GLN A 346 -17.44 -9.65 -6.38
C GLN A 346 -16.54 -9.12 -5.27
N VAL A 347 -15.83 -10.00 -4.57
CA VAL A 347 -14.79 -9.62 -3.60
C VAL A 347 -13.69 -8.83 -4.30
N ALA A 348 -13.18 -9.33 -5.44
CA ALA A 348 -12.18 -8.63 -6.24
C ALA A 348 -12.67 -7.25 -6.71
N LYS A 349 -13.91 -7.15 -7.21
CA LYS A 349 -14.53 -5.86 -7.59
C LYS A 349 -14.67 -4.88 -6.42
N SER A 350 -14.92 -5.38 -5.21
CA SER A 350 -15.04 -4.55 -4.02
C SER A 350 -13.73 -3.86 -3.67
N ILE A 351 -12.60 -4.56 -3.83
CA ILE A 351 -11.27 -3.99 -3.64
C ILE A 351 -10.89 -3.09 -4.84
N ALA A 352 -11.19 -3.52 -6.06
CA ALA A 352 -10.89 -2.76 -7.28
C ALA A 352 -11.61 -1.41 -7.39
N GLU A 353 -12.73 -1.23 -6.69
CA GLU A 353 -13.37 0.08 -6.52
C GLU A 353 -12.37 1.14 -6.05
N TYR A 354 -11.51 0.77 -5.10
CA TYR A 354 -10.59 1.66 -4.40
C TYR A 354 -9.15 1.54 -4.92
N ALA A 355 -8.98 1.27 -6.21
CA ALA A 355 -7.67 1.16 -6.85
C ALA A 355 -6.83 2.44 -6.74
N ILE A 356 -7.49 3.61 -6.67
CA ILE A 356 -6.86 4.92 -6.43
C ILE A 356 -6.22 4.94 -5.05
N GLU A 357 -6.99 4.62 -4.01
CA GLU A 357 -6.56 4.55 -2.61
C GLU A 357 -5.44 3.52 -2.41
N CYS A 358 -5.54 2.35 -3.04
CA CYS A 358 -4.48 1.33 -3.04
C CYS A 358 -3.16 1.90 -3.57
N SER A 359 -3.20 2.58 -4.72
CA SER A 359 -2.01 3.13 -5.39
C SER A 359 -1.39 4.27 -4.58
N MET A 360 -2.21 5.18 -4.04
CA MET A 360 -1.74 6.28 -3.19
C MET A 360 -1.09 5.75 -1.91
N ASN A 361 -1.75 4.81 -1.22
CA ASN A 361 -1.19 4.23 0.01
C ASN A 361 0.11 3.47 -0.25
N LYS A 362 0.22 2.74 -1.35
CA LYS A 362 1.47 2.07 -1.72
C LYS A 362 2.59 3.08 -1.85
N VAL A 363 2.40 4.15 -2.61
CA VAL A 363 3.41 5.19 -2.80
C VAL A 363 3.74 5.88 -1.48
N PHE A 364 2.72 6.39 -0.80
CA PHE A 364 2.87 7.21 0.40
C PHE A 364 3.52 6.44 1.57
N ALA A 365 3.10 5.18 1.78
CA ALA A 365 3.66 4.35 2.85
C ALA A 365 5.10 3.92 2.57
N THR A 366 5.43 3.60 1.32
CA THR A 366 6.78 3.17 0.96
C THR A 366 7.78 4.32 1.00
N GLU A 367 7.36 5.54 0.66
CA GLU A 367 8.18 6.76 0.81
C GLU A 367 8.29 7.20 2.27
N THR A 368 7.25 6.98 3.08
CA THR A 368 7.33 7.19 4.53
C THR A 368 8.34 6.23 5.16
N LEU A 369 8.29 4.94 4.82
CA LEU A 369 9.29 3.97 5.29
C LEU A 369 10.71 4.37 4.85
N ASP A 370 10.91 4.74 3.58
CA ASP A 370 12.20 5.18 3.03
C ASP A 370 12.77 6.35 3.84
N TYR A 371 11.96 7.38 4.13
CA TYR A 371 12.34 8.50 4.99
C TYR A 371 12.68 8.07 6.43
N VAL A 372 11.87 7.20 7.03
CA VAL A 372 12.06 6.77 8.42
C VAL A 372 13.33 5.95 8.59
N VAL A 373 13.65 5.05 7.67
CA VAL A 373 14.88 4.25 7.77
C VAL A 373 16.13 5.07 7.44
N ASP A 374 16.04 6.03 6.52
CA ASP A 374 17.13 6.97 6.23
C ASP A 374 17.48 7.81 7.46
N GLU A 375 16.46 8.40 8.08
CA GLU A 375 16.63 9.18 9.31
C GLU A 375 17.02 8.32 10.51
N GLY A 376 16.57 7.07 10.54
CA GLY A 376 17.03 6.07 11.49
C GLY A 376 18.52 5.80 11.38
N VAL A 377 19.03 5.55 10.16
CA VAL A 377 20.47 5.40 9.91
C VAL A 377 21.22 6.65 10.34
N GLN A 378 20.71 7.84 9.99
CA GLN A 378 21.32 9.12 10.33
C GLN A 378 21.43 9.33 11.86
N ILE A 379 20.40 8.96 12.63
CA ILE A 379 20.41 9.04 14.10
C ILE A 379 21.40 8.04 14.72
N HIS A 380 21.54 6.85 14.11
CA HIS A 380 22.55 5.88 14.53
C HIS A 380 23.99 6.31 14.18
N GLY A 381 24.16 7.19 13.19
CA GLY A 381 25.45 7.64 12.69
C GLY A 381 26.22 6.48 12.06
N GLY A 382 27.52 6.37 12.35
CA GLY A 382 28.35 5.28 11.80
C GLY A 382 27.82 3.87 12.10
N TYR A 383 27.09 3.68 13.21
CA TYR A 383 26.49 2.38 13.55
C TYR A 383 25.32 2.01 12.65
N GLY A 384 24.61 2.99 12.09
CA GLY A 384 23.55 2.75 11.11
C GLY A 384 24.06 2.20 9.78
N PHE A 385 25.38 2.25 9.55
CA PHE A 385 26.06 1.67 8.40
C PHE A 385 26.67 0.29 8.68
N MET A 386 26.60 -0.21 9.93
CA MET A 386 27.17 -1.50 10.32
C MET A 386 26.11 -2.59 10.28
N ALA A 387 26.43 -3.74 9.68
CA ALA A 387 25.50 -4.87 9.52
C ALA A 387 25.04 -5.52 10.85
N GLU A 388 25.69 -5.21 11.97
CA GLU A 388 25.27 -5.64 13.32
C GLU A 388 23.99 -4.93 13.79
N TYR A 389 23.63 -3.78 13.19
CA TYR A 389 22.49 -2.96 13.61
C TYR A 389 21.27 -3.22 12.72
N GLU A 390 20.12 -3.45 13.36
CA GLU A 390 18.85 -3.72 12.67
C GLU A 390 18.46 -2.62 11.67
N ILE A 391 18.78 -1.36 11.97
CA ILE A 391 18.45 -0.22 11.10
C ILE A 391 19.18 -0.28 9.75
N GLU A 392 20.38 -0.88 9.69
CA GLU A 392 21.14 -1.06 8.45
C GLU A 392 20.41 -2.02 7.51
N ARG A 393 19.92 -3.14 8.04
CA ARG A 393 19.10 -4.09 7.28
C ARG A 393 17.79 -3.43 6.84
N ALA A 394 17.09 -2.75 7.75
CA ALA A 394 15.84 -2.06 7.44
C ALA A 394 16.01 -1.02 6.31
N TYR A 395 17.13 -0.32 6.26
CA TYR A 395 17.46 0.62 5.19
C TYR A 395 17.58 -0.07 3.82
N ARG A 396 18.35 -1.16 3.73
CA ARG A 396 18.47 -1.91 2.46
C ARG A 396 17.16 -2.57 2.05
N ASP A 397 16.41 -3.10 3.02
CA ASP A 397 15.15 -3.79 2.79
C ASP A 397 14.06 -2.83 2.28
N SER A 398 14.05 -1.57 2.73
CA SER A 398 13.02 -0.61 2.35
C SER A 398 13.04 -0.27 0.85
N ARG A 399 14.22 -0.30 0.23
CA ARG A 399 14.44 0.32 -1.09
C ARG A 399 13.63 -0.33 -2.20
N ILE A 400 13.41 -1.65 -2.12
CA ILE A 400 12.65 -2.42 -3.11
C ILE A 400 11.15 -2.07 -3.10
N ASN A 401 10.64 -1.53 -1.97
CA ASN A 401 9.21 -1.28 -1.82
C ASN A 401 8.67 -0.22 -2.77
N ARG A 402 9.53 0.70 -3.21
CA ARG A 402 9.22 1.75 -4.19
C ARG A 402 9.21 1.22 -5.64
N ILE A 403 9.56 -0.05 -5.85
CA ILE A 403 9.78 -0.65 -7.18
C ILE A 403 8.74 -1.75 -7.47
N PHE A 404 8.60 -2.75 -6.62
CA PHE A 404 7.63 -3.83 -6.84
C PHE A 404 6.18 -3.38 -6.56
N GLU A 405 5.20 -4.23 -6.87
CA GLU A 405 3.77 -3.86 -6.87
C GLU A 405 3.46 -2.65 -7.78
N GLY A 406 4.20 -2.59 -8.90
CA GLY A 406 4.33 -1.42 -9.76
C GLY A 406 5.25 -0.37 -9.14
N THR A 407 6.10 0.26 -9.96
CA THR A 407 6.97 1.33 -9.44
C THR A 407 6.11 2.49 -8.91
N ASN A 408 6.68 3.33 -8.04
CA ASN A 408 5.94 4.48 -7.55
C ASN A 408 5.54 5.44 -8.69
N GLU A 409 6.31 5.51 -9.77
CA GLU A 409 5.96 6.29 -10.98
C GLU A 409 4.72 5.71 -11.66
N ILE A 410 4.66 4.39 -11.87
CA ILE A 410 3.48 3.74 -12.45
C ILE A 410 2.25 3.92 -11.56
N ASN A 411 2.40 3.76 -10.24
CA ASN A 411 1.30 3.98 -9.31
C ASN A 411 0.79 5.43 -9.34
N ARG A 412 1.69 6.43 -9.42
CA ARG A 412 1.33 7.84 -9.60
C ARG A 412 0.57 8.08 -10.90
N LEU A 413 1.08 7.59 -12.02
CA LEU A 413 0.44 7.75 -13.34
C LEU A 413 -0.96 7.10 -13.40
N LEU A 414 -1.19 6.03 -12.65
CA LEU A 414 -2.49 5.37 -12.58
C LEU A 414 -3.55 6.20 -11.84
N VAL A 415 -3.18 7.05 -10.88
CA VAL A 415 -4.13 7.80 -10.05
C VAL A 415 -4.99 8.74 -10.91
N PRO A 416 -4.45 9.73 -11.65
CA PRO A 416 -5.26 10.62 -12.47
C PRO A 416 -5.99 9.87 -13.60
N GLY A 417 -5.34 8.88 -14.22
CA GLY A 417 -5.94 8.07 -15.28
C GLY A 417 -7.17 7.28 -14.80
N THR A 418 -7.16 6.80 -13.55
CA THR A 418 -8.30 6.10 -12.95
C THR A 418 -9.43 7.08 -12.61
N PHE A 419 -9.12 8.27 -12.09
CA PHE A 419 -10.12 9.34 -11.89
C PHE A 419 -10.84 9.70 -13.20
N ILE A 420 -10.09 9.92 -14.29
CA ILE A 420 -10.66 10.23 -15.62
C ILE A 420 -11.57 9.09 -16.09
N ARG A 421 -11.13 7.84 -15.94
CA ARG A 421 -11.94 6.67 -16.31
C ARG A 421 -13.25 6.59 -15.51
N LYS A 422 -13.20 6.84 -14.20
CA LYS A 422 -14.40 6.91 -13.35
C LYS A 422 -15.34 8.04 -13.77
N ALA A 423 -14.80 9.21 -14.12
CA ALA A 423 -15.59 10.33 -14.63
C ALA A 423 -16.26 10.02 -15.98
N MET A 424 -15.55 9.41 -16.92
CA MET A 424 -16.09 9.02 -18.23
C MET A 424 -17.21 7.96 -18.12
N LYS A 425 -17.15 7.10 -17.11
CA LYS A 425 -18.20 6.11 -16.82
C LYS A 425 -19.38 6.69 -16.03
N GLY A 426 -19.31 7.96 -15.61
CA GLY A 426 -20.33 8.59 -14.75
C GLY A 426 -20.32 8.09 -13.30
N GLU A 427 -19.25 7.41 -12.86
CA GLU A 427 -19.12 6.94 -11.47
C GLU A 427 -18.83 8.10 -10.51
N LEU A 428 -18.08 9.11 -10.99
CA LEU A 428 -17.72 10.34 -10.26
C LEU A 428 -18.04 11.60 -11.10
N PRO A 429 -18.74 12.62 -10.57
CA PRO A 429 -19.08 13.84 -11.29
C PRO A 429 -17.92 14.86 -11.34
N LEU A 430 -16.71 14.43 -11.73
CA LEU A 430 -15.50 15.29 -11.68
C LEU A 430 -15.61 16.53 -12.56
N PHE A 431 -16.12 16.41 -13.78
CA PHE A 431 -16.26 17.54 -14.71
C PHE A 431 -17.25 18.59 -14.19
N GLU A 432 -18.39 18.15 -13.65
CA GLU A 432 -19.39 19.04 -13.04
C GLU A 432 -18.80 19.80 -11.85
N LYS A 433 -18.09 19.07 -10.96
CA LYS A 433 -17.45 19.65 -9.78
C LYS A 433 -16.33 20.63 -10.17
N ALA A 434 -15.55 20.33 -11.21
CA ALA A 434 -14.50 21.22 -11.71
C ALA A 434 -15.09 22.52 -12.30
N MET A 435 -16.19 22.44 -13.05
CA MET A 435 -16.89 23.63 -13.57
C MET A 435 -17.44 24.50 -12.43
N LYS A 436 -18.11 23.89 -11.45
CA LYS A 436 -18.59 24.62 -10.25
C LYS A 436 -17.46 25.31 -9.49
N LEU A 437 -16.32 24.64 -9.34
CA LEU A 437 -15.15 25.24 -8.70
C LEU A 437 -14.62 26.47 -9.46
N GLN A 438 -14.63 26.44 -10.80
CA GLN A 438 -14.24 27.60 -11.62
C GLN A 438 -15.19 28.79 -11.43
N GLU A 439 -16.48 28.56 -11.23
CA GLU A 439 -17.46 29.60 -10.90
C GLU A 439 -17.22 30.16 -9.49
N GLU A 440 -17.01 29.28 -8.49
CA GLU A 440 -16.70 29.66 -7.11
C GLU A 440 -15.44 30.54 -7.03
N LEU A 441 -14.40 30.24 -7.82
CA LEU A 441 -13.15 30.99 -7.87
C LEU A 441 -13.33 32.49 -8.13
N MET A 442 -14.32 32.86 -8.95
CA MET A 442 -14.62 34.26 -9.27
C MET A 442 -15.29 35.00 -8.12
N MET A 443 -15.97 34.28 -7.22
CA MET A 443 -16.73 34.85 -6.09
C MET A 443 -16.06 34.61 -4.74
N MET A 444 -14.94 33.87 -4.71
CA MET A 444 -14.33 33.39 -3.47
C MET A 444 -13.77 34.53 -2.63
N MET A 445 -14.31 34.66 -1.42
CA MET A 445 -13.75 35.42 -0.32
C MET A 445 -12.90 34.49 0.56
N PRO A 446 -11.75 34.94 1.08
CA PRO A 446 -10.99 34.16 2.06
C PRO A 446 -11.87 33.92 3.30
N GLU A 447 -11.97 32.67 3.74
CA GLU A 447 -12.59 32.30 5.01
C GLU A 447 -11.50 32.21 6.08
N GLU A 448 -11.76 32.77 7.25
CA GLU A 448 -10.88 32.54 8.41
C GLU A 448 -11.31 31.23 9.10
N PRO A 449 -10.36 30.32 9.38
CA PRO A 449 -10.66 29.12 10.15
C PRO A 449 -11.21 29.49 11.54
N GLY A 450 -12.11 28.68 12.08
CA GLY A 450 -12.57 28.80 13.47
C GLY A 450 -11.45 28.55 14.49
N GLU A 451 -11.76 28.73 15.77
CA GLU A 451 -10.80 28.50 16.87
C GLU A 451 -10.86 27.06 17.43
N GLU A 452 -11.81 26.26 16.96
CA GLU A 452 -11.98 24.88 17.41
C GLU A 452 -10.75 24.01 17.07
N PRO A 453 -10.48 22.95 17.86
CA PRO A 453 -9.47 21.96 17.51
C PRO A 453 -9.67 21.44 16.07
N LEU A 454 -8.58 21.39 15.30
CA LEU A 454 -8.55 20.99 13.88
C LEU A 454 -9.22 21.95 12.88
N ALA A 455 -9.72 23.12 13.30
CA ALA A 455 -10.41 24.03 12.38
C ALA A 455 -9.51 24.46 11.19
N GLN A 456 -8.24 24.81 11.47
CA GLN A 456 -7.29 25.13 10.42
C GLN A 456 -6.98 23.90 9.55
N GLU A 457 -6.70 22.73 10.15
CA GLU A 457 -6.36 21.53 9.39
C GLU A 457 -7.50 21.05 8.49
N LYS A 458 -8.75 21.15 8.94
CA LYS A 458 -9.95 20.89 8.11
C LYS A 458 -10.06 21.87 6.94
N HIS A 459 -9.84 23.16 7.19
CA HIS A 459 -9.82 24.18 6.15
C HIS A 459 -8.74 23.89 5.08
N LEU A 460 -7.52 23.51 5.52
CA LEU A 460 -6.44 23.11 4.62
C LEU A 460 -6.81 21.87 3.79
N VAL A 461 -7.47 20.86 4.39
CA VAL A 461 -7.95 19.67 3.66
C VAL A 461 -8.97 20.05 2.59
N THR A 462 -9.96 20.87 2.92
CA THR A 462 -10.95 21.34 1.93
C THR A 462 -10.28 22.06 0.77
N ASN A 463 -9.32 22.95 1.05
CA ASN A 463 -8.60 23.67 -0.01
C ASN A 463 -7.64 22.76 -0.80
N ALA A 464 -7.02 21.76 -0.17
CA ALA A 464 -6.20 20.76 -0.85
C ALA A 464 -7.00 19.99 -1.90
N LYS A 465 -8.22 19.56 -1.55
CA LYS A 465 -9.15 18.91 -2.50
C LYS A 465 -9.49 19.83 -3.68
N LYS A 466 -9.81 21.10 -3.41
CA LYS A 466 -10.09 22.12 -4.44
C LYS A 466 -8.88 22.33 -5.35
N ILE A 467 -7.68 22.43 -4.80
CA ILE A 467 -6.43 22.58 -5.57
C ILE A 467 -6.21 21.35 -6.48
N GLY A 468 -6.39 20.13 -5.95
CA GLY A 468 -6.28 18.90 -6.74
C GLY A 468 -7.28 18.86 -7.90
N LEU A 469 -8.55 19.20 -7.63
CA LEU A 469 -9.59 19.25 -8.66
C LEU A 469 -9.31 20.33 -9.72
N LEU A 470 -8.83 21.51 -9.31
CA LEU A 470 -8.44 22.58 -10.23
C LEU A 470 -7.27 22.15 -11.13
N ALA A 471 -6.20 21.61 -10.55
CA ALA A 471 -5.02 21.18 -11.28
C ALA A 471 -5.36 20.09 -12.31
N ALA A 472 -6.12 19.06 -11.89
CA ALA A 472 -6.56 17.99 -12.79
C ALA A 472 -7.50 18.49 -13.89
N GLY A 473 -8.46 19.36 -13.53
CA GLY A 473 -9.42 19.92 -14.49
C GLY A 473 -8.77 20.75 -15.58
N LEU A 474 -7.84 21.64 -15.20
CA LEU A 474 -7.11 22.50 -16.16
C LEU A 474 -6.20 21.68 -17.07
N ALA A 475 -5.45 20.72 -16.51
CA ALA A 475 -4.60 19.84 -17.30
C ALA A 475 -5.42 19.03 -18.32
N ALA A 476 -6.55 18.45 -17.90
CA ALA A 476 -7.46 17.74 -18.80
C ALA A 476 -8.05 18.66 -19.88
N GLN A 477 -8.41 19.90 -19.53
CA GLN A 477 -8.94 20.87 -20.48
C GLN A 477 -7.91 21.28 -21.54
N LYS A 478 -6.66 21.51 -21.14
CA LYS A 478 -5.60 21.92 -22.08
C LYS A 478 -5.14 20.79 -23.00
N PHE A 479 -4.80 19.64 -22.42
CA PHE A 479 -4.12 18.57 -23.15
C PHE A 479 -5.10 17.53 -23.73
N GLY A 480 -6.34 17.47 -23.22
CA GLY A 480 -7.33 16.51 -23.68
C GLY A 480 -6.81 15.07 -23.61
N LYS A 481 -6.88 14.34 -24.72
CA LYS A 481 -6.35 12.96 -24.79
C LYS A 481 -4.82 12.90 -24.69
N ALA A 482 -4.11 13.96 -25.06
CA ALA A 482 -2.65 14.00 -25.00
C ALA A 482 -2.11 14.12 -23.56
N LEU A 483 -2.99 14.33 -22.56
CA LEU A 483 -2.59 14.42 -21.15
C LEU A 483 -1.82 13.17 -20.68
N GLU A 484 -2.06 12.00 -21.26
CA GLU A 484 -1.32 10.76 -20.95
C GLU A 484 0.19 10.86 -21.22
N GLN A 485 0.62 11.80 -22.06
CA GLN A 485 2.02 12.06 -22.41
C GLN A 485 2.69 13.08 -21.47
N GLU A 486 1.90 13.86 -20.73
CA GLU A 486 2.37 14.90 -19.81
C GLU A 486 2.63 14.32 -18.42
N GLN A 487 3.60 13.41 -18.32
CA GLN A 487 3.83 12.59 -17.14
C GLN A 487 4.17 13.40 -15.89
N GLU A 488 4.94 14.48 -16.03
CA GLU A 488 5.33 15.38 -14.95
C GLU A 488 4.10 16.05 -14.31
N ILE A 489 3.16 16.49 -15.16
CA ILE A 489 1.88 17.06 -14.70
C ILE A 489 1.02 15.98 -14.02
N LEU A 490 0.94 14.78 -14.60
CA LEU A 490 0.20 13.66 -14.01
C LEU A 490 0.74 13.26 -12.64
N VAL A 491 2.07 13.23 -12.48
CA VAL A 491 2.72 12.96 -11.19
C VAL A 491 2.43 14.05 -10.18
N ASN A 492 2.54 15.33 -10.56
CA ASN A 492 2.18 16.44 -9.67
C ASN A 492 0.72 16.36 -9.21
N ILE A 493 -0.21 16.03 -10.10
CA ILE A 493 -1.63 15.83 -9.74
C ILE A 493 -1.78 14.64 -8.77
N ALA A 494 -1.09 13.53 -9.02
CA ALA A 494 -1.12 12.36 -8.15
C ALA A 494 -0.58 12.68 -6.75
N ASP A 495 0.52 13.42 -6.64
CA ASP A 495 1.13 13.83 -5.37
C ASP A 495 0.24 14.80 -4.59
N ILE A 496 -0.42 15.75 -5.26
CA ILE A 496 -1.42 16.63 -4.64
C ILE A 496 -2.56 15.80 -4.03
N ILE A 497 -3.13 14.87 -4.81
CA ILE A 497 -4.28 14.07 -4.39
C ILE A 497 -3.87 13.10 -3.27
N SER A 498 -2.67 12.52 -3.34
CA SER A 498 -2.11 11.64 -2.31
C SER A 498 -1.95 12.38 -0.98
N ASN A 499 -1.34 13.57 -0.99
CA ASN A 499 -1.21 14.41 0.20
C ASN A 499 -2.58 14.83 0.75
N ALA A 500 -3.55 15.19 -0.11
CA ALA A 500 -4.91 15.51 0.33
C ALA A 500 -5.59 14.32 1.04
N TYR A 501 -5.43 13.09 0.52
CA TYR A 501 -5.97 11.87 1.13
C TYR A 501 -5.33 11.58 2.48
N ALA A 502 -4.00 11.68 2.58
CA ALA A 502 -3.26 11.48 3.82
C ALA A 502 -3.62 12.54 4.89
N MET A 503 -3.73 13.81 4.48
CA MET A 503 -4.13 14.92 5.36
C MET A 503 -5.54 14.69 5.91
N GLU A 504 -6.52 14.41 5.03
CA GLU A 504 -7.89 14.16 5.45
C GLU A 504 -7.97 12.96 6.41
N SER A 505 -7.25 11.88 6.11
CA SER A 505 -7.26 10.68 6.95
C SER A 505 -6.69 10.94 8.34
N ALA A 506 -5.61 11.73 8.45
CA ALA A 506 -5.06 12.14 9.74
C ALA A 506 -6.01 13.07 10.51
N VAL A 507 -6.66 14.02 9.82
CA VAL A 507 -7.65 14.93 10.42
C VAL A 507 -8.86 14.16 10.94
N LEU A 508 -9.47 13.29 10.13
CA LEU A 508 -10.66 12.55 10.51
C LEU A 508 -10.38 11.55 11.65
N ARG A 509 -9.23 10.89 11.65
CA ARG A 509 -8.83 10.03 12.77
C ARG A 509 -8.65 10.82 14.07
N THR A 510 -8.00 11.99 13.99
CA THR A 510 -7.79 12.84 15.16
C THR A 510 -9.11 13.42 15.67
N GLU A 511 -10.00 13.84 14.76
CA GLU A 511 -11.34 14.30 15.11
C GLU A 511 -12.14 13.21 15.83
N LYS A 512 -12.16 11.99 15.28
CA LYS A 512 -12.80 10.83 15.90
C LYS A 512 -12.26 10.57 17.29
N ALA A 513 -10.94 10.65 17.47
CA ALA A 513 -10.31 10.49 18.78
C ALA A 513 -10.71 11.62 19.74
N ILE A 514 -10.73 12.89 19.31
CA ILE A 514 -11.17 14.01 20.16
C ILE A 514 -12.63 13.82 20.58
N ALA A 515 -13.51 13.41 19.66
CA ALA A 515 -14.91 13.15 19.95
C ALA A 515 -15.11 12.01 20.97
N ASN A 516 -14.34 10.92 20.85
CA ASN A 516 -14.51 9.72 21.68
C ASN A 516 -13.86 9.82 23.07
N GLN A 517 -12.68 10.44 23.18
CA GLN A 517 -11.89 10.42 24.41
C GLN A 517 -11.47 11.81 24.93
N GLY A 518 -11.83 12.88 24.22
CA GLY A 518 -11.51 14.26 24.58
C GLY A 518 -10.13 14.73 24.08
N LEU A 519 -9.97 16.06 24.00
CA LEU A 519 -8.79 16.72 23.45
C LEU A 519 -7.49 16.36 24.20
N GLU A 520 -7.53 16.33 25.53
CA GLU A 520 -6.34 16.07 26.35
C GLU A 520 -5.69 14.71 26.03
N LYS A 521 -6.51 13.66 25.89
CA LYS A 521 -6.03 12.32 25.53
C LYS A 521 -5.63 12.21 24.05
N ALA A 522 -6.19 13.05 23.18
CA ALA A 522 -5.87 13.10 21.76
C ALA A 522 -4.73 14.09 21.42
N GLN A 523 -4.07 14.69 22.41
CA GLN A 523 -3.08 15.75 22.18
C GLN A 523 -1.93 15.31 21.25
N GLN A 524 -1.44 14.08 21.38
CA GLN A 524 -0.36 13.58 20.51
C GLN A 524 -0.81 13.49 19.04
N LYS A 525 -2.03 12.98 18.80
CA LYS A 525 -2.65 12.91 17.46
C LYS A 525 -2.83 14.29 16.85
N LEU A 526 -3.26 15.26 17.66
CA LEU A 526 -3.38 16.65 17.23
C LEU A 526 -2.03 17.22 16.81
N LEU A 527 -0.95 16.98 17.57
CA LEU A 527 0.39 17.43 17.20
C LEU A 527 0.85 16.82 15.87
N TYR A 528 0.66 15.52 15.66
CA TYR A 528 1.00 14.86 14.40
C TYR A 528 0.23 15.45 13.23
N THR A 529 -1.08 15.65 13.40
CA THR A 529 -1.95 16.21 12.34
C THR A 529 -1.52 17.63 11.99
N GLN A 530 -1.27 18.48 12.99
CA GLN A 530 -0.81 19.85 12.80
C GLN A 530 0.52 19.93 12.06
N ILE A 531 1.51 19.11 12.47
CA ILE A 531 2.82 19.04 11.82
C ILE A 531 2.68 18.56 10.37
N PHE A 532 1.99 17.45 10.18
CA PHE A 532 1.86 16.81 8.87
C PHE A 532 1.07 17.68 7.88
N CYS A 533 -0.11 18.19 8.28
CA CYS A 533 -0.96 18.98 7.39
C CYS A 533 -0.27 20.26 6.91
N GLN A 534 0.48 20.96 7.74
CA GLN A 534 1.18 22.16 7.28
C GLN A 534 2.29 21.83 6.27
N GLU A 535 3.08 20.78 6.50
CA GLU A 535 4.15 20.38 5.58
C GLU A 535 3.59 19.83 4.26
N ALA A 536 2.62 18.93 4.32
CA ALA A 536 1.98 18.35 3.14
C ALA A 536 1.25 19.42 2.30
N PHE A 537 0.61 20.40 2.95
CA PHE A 537 -0.07 21.48 2.24
C PHE A 537 0.92 22.43 1.51
N ASN A 538 2.12 22.63 2.05
CA ASN A 538 3.17 23.36 1.35
C ASN A 538 3.65 22.62 0.09
N GLU A 539 3.78 21.29 0.16
CA GLU A 539 4.09 20.44 -1.00
C GLU A 539 2.97 20.54 -2.05
N ILE A 540 1.70 20.47 -1.63
CA ILE A 540 0.54 20.68 -2.52
C ILE A 540 0.63 22.02 -3.25
N GLU A 541 0.94 23.11 -2.54
CA GLU A 541 1.10 24.43 -3.15
C GLU A 541 2.23 24.44 -4.19
N GLN A 542 3.35 23.77 -3.91
CA GLN A 542 4.47 23.67 -4.84
C GLN A 542 4.09 22.92 -6.12
N HIS A 543 3.54 21.70 -6.00
CA HIS A 543 3.10 20.90 -7.14
C HIS A 543 2.01 21.61 -7.97
N ALA A 544 1.09 22.29 -7.30
CA ALA A 544 0.04 23.05 -7.98
C ALA A 544 0.63 24.23 -8.76
N LYS A 545 1.56 25.00 -8.19
CA LYS A 545 2.24 26.09 -8.91
C LYS A 545 2.92 25.60 -10.18
N GLU A 546 3.70 24.53 -10.08
CA GLU A 546 4.39 23.94 -11.25
C GLU A 546 3.41 23.47 -12.31
N THR A 547 2.34 22.77 -11.90
CA THR A 547 1.28 22.32 -12.81
C THR A 547 0.61 23.49 -13.54
N LEU A 548 0.27 24.56 -12.82
CA LEU A 548 -0.34 25.75 -13.42
C LEU A 548 0.61 26.44 -14.42
N LEU A 549 1.90 26.53 -14.11
CA LEU A 549 2.92 27.09 -15.00
C LEU A 549 3.08 26.28 -16.30
N ALA A 550 2.97 24.95 -16.22
CA ALA A 550 3.00 24.09 -17.39
C ALA A 550 1.67 24.13 -18.19
N THR A 551 0.57 24.50 -17.52
CA THR A 551 -0.77 24.47 -18.12
C THR A 551 -1.19 25.82 -18.71
N GLU A 552 -0.83 26.96 -18.17
CA GLU A 552 -1.31 28.26 -18.68
C GLU A 552 -0.20 29.29 -18.78
N GLU A 553 -0.42 30.32 -19.60
CA GLU A 553 0.53 31.42 -19.80
C GLU A 553 -0.16 32.80 -19.71
N GLY A 554 0.64 33.87 -19.68
CA GLY A 554 0.13 35.25 -19.76
C GLY A 554 -0.84 35.64 -18.64
N ASP A 555 -1.93 36.31 -19.01
CA ASP A 555 -2.92 36.84 -18.06
C ASP A 555 -3.71 35.75 -17.35
N ALA A 556 -4.05 34.67 -18.07
CA ALA A 556 -4.76 33.51 -17.52
C ALA A 556 -3.95 32.86 -16.39
N LEU A 557 -2.65 32.63 -16.61
CA LEU A 557 -1.75 32.12 -15.57
C LEU A 557 -1.69 33.04 -14.35
N ARG A 558 -1.56 34.37 -14.56
CA ARG A 558 -1.51 35.33 -13.44
C ARG A 558 -2.79 35.29 -12.60
N MET A 559 -3.94 35.11 -13.24
CA MET A 559 -5.23 34.94 -12.56
C MET A 559 -5.26 33.63 -11.76
N LEU A 560 -4.84 32.51 -12.35
CA LEU A 560 -4.79 31.20 -11.68
C LEU A 560 -3.84 31.18 -10.48
N LEU A 561 -2.66 31.80 -10.59
CA LEU A 561 -1.73 31.95 -9.47
C LEU A 561 -2.28 32.87 -8.37
N SER A 562 -3.15 33.82 -8.71
CA SER A 562 -3.88 34.63 -7.73
C SER A 562 -4.95 33.79 -7.01
N ALA A 563 -5.69 32.96 -7.76
CA ALA A 563 -6.64 32.00 -7.20
C ALA A 563 -5.98 30.99 -6.26
N LEU A 564 -4.85 30.38 -6.68
CA LEU A 564 -4.07 29.47 -5.84
C LEU A 564 -3.65 30.13 -4.52
N ARG A 565 -3.17 31.39 -4.57
CA ARG A 565 -2.83 32.17 -3.37
C ARG A 565 -4.02 32.39 -2.44
N LYS A 566 -5.26 32.43 -2.95
CA LYS A 566 -6.45 32.50 -2.09
C LYS A 566 -6.71 31.16 -1.40
N PHE A 567 -6.57 30.04 -2.10
CA PHE A 567 -6.71 28.70 -1.50
C PHE A 567 -5.64 28.40 -0.46
N THR A 568 -4.41 28.90 -0.66
CA THR A 568 -3.29 28.57 0.21
C THR A 568 -3.09 29.55 1.37
N ARG A 569 -3.84 30.65 1.41
CA ARG A 569 -3.72 31.65 2.47
C ARG A 569 -4.26 31.11 3.80
N HIS A 570 -3.37 31.00 4.78
CA HIS A 570 -3.69 30.67 6.17
C HIS A 570 -2.61 31.28 7.08
N THR A 571 -2.80 31.20 8.40
CA THR A 571 -1.77 31.59 9.38
C THR A 571 -0.92 30.37 9.72
N PRO A 572 0.36 30.30 9.30
CA PRO A 572 1.19 29.14 9.58
C PRO A 572 1.46 28.98 11.08
N ILE A 573 1.47 27.74 11.55
CA ILE A 573 1.84 27.39 12.90
C ILE A 573 3.35 27.23 13.06
N ASN A 574 3.86 27.46 14.27
CA ASN A 574 5.25 27.21 14.63
C ASN A 574 5.50 25.70 14.81
N VAL A 575 5.77 25.02 13.70
CA VAL A 575 6.04 23.56 13.69
C VAL A 575 7.27 23.16 14.49
N VAL A 576 8.26 24.05 14.67
CA VAL A 576 9.45 23.75 15.49
C VAL A 576 9.06 23.48 16.95
N ALA A 577 8.18 24.31 17.52
CA ALA A 577 7.70 24.11 18.88
C ALA A 577 6.84 22.83 18.99
N LYS A 578 5.96 22.60 18.01
CA LYS A 578 5.08 21.42 17.95
C LYS A 578 5.88 20.12 17.84
N LYS A 579 6.90 20.08 16.99
CA LYS A 579 7.79 18.92 16.84
C LYS A 579 8.53 18.60 18.14
N ARG A 580 9.03 19.60 18.86
CA ARG A 580 9.66 19.39 20.18
C ARG A 580 8.68 18.79 21.18
N GLN A 581 7.46 19.32 21.24
CA GLN A 581 6.40 18.80 22.11
C GLN A 581 6.02 17.36 21.77
N ALA A 582 5.87 17.04 20.48
CA ALA A 582 5.53 15.69 20.03
C ALA A 582 6.66 14.69 20.36
N ALA A 583 7.92 15.12 20.23
CA ALA A 583 9.09 14.28 20.51
C ALA A 583 9.21 13.88 21.98
N GLU A 584 8.73 14.68 22.94
CA GLU A 584 8.85 14.37 24.37
C GLU A 584 8.12 13.07 24.74
N LYS A 585 6.86 12.92 24.32
CA LYS A 585 6.09 11.68 24.55
C LYS A 585 6.71 10.47 23.85
N LEU A 586 7.29 10.66 22.67
CA LEU A 586 7.95 9.61 21.90
C LEU A 586 9.24 9.11 22.58
N ILE A 587 10.04 10.06 23.07
CA ILE A 587 11.28 9.81 23.82
C ILE A 587 10.98 9.07 25.12
N GLU A 588 9.93 9.48 25.85
CA GLU A 588 9.50 8.81 27.08
C GLU A 588 8.99 7.39 26.82
N ALA A 589 8.21 7.19 25.77
CA ALA A 589 7.61 5.89 25.45
C ALA A 589 8.56 4.89 24.78
N GLU A 590 9.69 5.38 24.24
CA GLU A 590 10.67 4.60 23.46
C GLU A 590 10.07 3.83 22.28
N LYS A 591 8.95 4.31 21.74
CA LYS A 591 8.27 3.76 20.56
C LYS A 591 7.28 4.76 19.98
N PHE A 592 6.77 4.48 18.78
CA PHE A 592 5.67 5.23 18.21
C PHE A 592 4.42 5.06 19.10
N VAL A 593 3.83 6.18 19.52
CA VAL A 593 2.61 6.22 20.32
C VAL A 593 1.65 7.26 19.77
N VAL A 594 0.36 6.95 19.87
CA VAL A 594 -0.76 7.83 19.45
C VAL A 594 -1.58 8.30 20.65
#